data_AF-A0A7S2HS54-F1
#
_entry.id   AF-A0A7S2HS54-F1
#
_cell.length_a   1.000
_cell.length_b   1.000
_cell.length_c   1.000
_cell.angle_alpha   90.00
_cell.angle_beta   90.00
_cell.angle_gamma   90.00
#
_symmetry.space_group_name_H-M   'P 1'
#
loop_
_entity.id
_entity.type
_entity.pdbx_description
1 polymer ?
#
loop_
_entity_poly.entity_id
_entity_poly.type
_entity_poly.pdbx_seq_one_letter_code
_entity_poly.pdbx_strand_id
1 'polypeptide(L)'
;PWWFTRETALGRTSAMDMYRKARHSVTLNPTNKAIMERIDGHIDQATSDYLQTADWSANMQLVDEINAIRTQAVIDETARSIRKKLQSKNVRVVKLALMLIETLVKNCNVAFHQAIATTKFMETISRVARTYTKRNSKRDEMEIGDKVLELIQSWGEAFLPHRDTMPLFVETYHKLRKEGLPF
;
A
#
# COMPACT_ATOMS: atom_id res chain seq x y z
N PRO A 1 1.36 15.50 56.40
CA PRO A 1 2.52 15.45 55.47
C PRO A 1 2.05 14.85 54.12
N TRP A 2 1.78 15.60 53.02
CA TRP A 2 2.69 16.42 52.19
C TRP A 2 4.10 15.79 52.17
N TRP A 3 4.74 15.35 51.08
CA TRP A 3 4.95 15.92 49.73
C TRP A 3 5.71 14.89 48.87
N PHE A 4 5.32 14.76 47.59
CA PHE A 4 6.12 14.48 46.37
C PHE A 4 7.09 13.28 46.29
N THR A 5 7.03 12.46 45.22
CA THR A 5 7.45 12.92 43.87
C THR A 5 6.63 12.32 42.72
N ARG A 6 6.20 13.21 41.82
CA ARG A 6 5.92 12.91 40.41
C ARG A 6 7.22 12.41 39.75
N GLU A 7 7.14 11.36 38.94
CA GLU A 7 7.97 11.30 37.74
C GLU A 7 7.27 10.54 36.60
N THR A 8 7.13 11.29 35.50
CA THR A 8 7.10 10.90 34.09
C THR A 8 5.99 9.99 33.56
N ALA A 9 4.94 10.68 33.08
CA ALA A 9 4.20 10.28 31.90
C ALA A 9 5.14 10.12 30.70
N LEU A 10 5.62 8.91 30.42
CA LEU A 10 6.18 8.54 29.11
C LEU A 10 5.77 7.11 28.74
N GLY A 11 4.93 7.01 27.71
CA GLY A 11 5.00 5.92 26.74
C GLY A 11 4.61 4.51 27.18
N ARG A 12 3.42 4.31 27.77
CA ARG A 12 2.76 2.99 27.68
C ARG A 12 2.22 2.82 26.27
N THR A 13 3.08 2.50 25.31
CA THR A 13 2.63 1.65 24.21
C THR A 13 2.17 0.37 24.88
N SER A 14 0.85 0.17 24.93
CA SER A 14 0.25 -0.96 25.63
C SER A 14 0.90 -2.23 25.10
N ALA A 15 1.21 -3.18 25.98
CA ALA A 15 1.69 -4.50 25.58
C ALA A 15 0.76 -5.13 24.52
N MET A 16 -0.52 -4.73 24.47
CA MET A 16 -1.45 -5.07 23.41
C MET A 16 -1.15 -4.43 22.04
N ASP A 17 -0.63 -3.20 21.97
CA ASP A 17 -0.16 -2.59 20.71
C ASP A 17 1.16 -3.21 20.23
N MET A 18 2.04 -3.57 21.16
CA MET A 18 3.25 -4.36 20.85
C MET A 18 2.87 -5.77 20.39
N TYR A 19 1.91 -6.41 21.05
CA TYR A 19 1.37 -7.73 20.71
C TYR A 19 0.59 -7.72 19.40
N ARG A 20 -0.16 -6.64 19.10
CA ARG A 20 -0.88 -6.44 17.84
C ARG A 20 0.08 -6.16 16.68
N LYS A 21 1.23 -5.51 16.92
CA LYS A 21 2.35 -5.42 15.97
C LYS A 21 3.06 -6.76 15.76
N ALA A 22 3.25 -7.55 16.83
CA ALA A 22 3.95 -8.84 16.78
C ALA A 22 3.12 -9.96 16.12
N ARG A 23 1.81 -9.98 16.29
CA ARG A 23 0.94 -11.11 15.89
C ARG A 23 0.73 -11.25 14.37
N HIS A 24 1.23 -10.31 13.56
CA HIS A 24 1.13 -10.33 12.10
C HIS A 24 2.45 -10.04 11.35
N SER A 25 3.57 -9.98 12.06
CA SER A 25 4.89 -9.92 11.43
C SER A 25 5.37 -11.35 11.23
N VAL A 26 5.64 -11.74 9.98
CA VAL A 26 6.64 -12.77 9.75
C VAL A 26 7.90 -12.21 10.39
N THR A 27 8.38 -12.78 11.50
CA THR A 27 9.57 -12.25 12.17
C THR A 27 10.73 -12.29 11.20
N LEU A 28 11.04 -11.14 10.60
CA LEU A 28 12.13 -11.00 9.66
C LEU A 28 13.43 -11.24 10.44
N ASN A 29 14.36 -12.00 9.86
CA ASN A 29 15.70 -12.07 10.40
C ASN A 29 16.34 -10.66 10.41
N PRO A 30 17.42 -10.43 11.19
CA PRO A 30 18.02 -9.10 11.33
C PRO A 30 18.37 -8.43 9.99
N THR A 31 18.88 -9.20 9.02
CA THR A 31 19.22 -8.69 7.68
C THR A 31 17.98 -8.23 6.92
N ASN A 32 16.93 -9.05 6.88
CA ASN A 32 15.67 -8.71 6.23
C ASN A 32 14.98 -7.52 6.92
N LYS A 33 15.13 -7.40 8.25
CA LYS A 33 14.61 -6.26 9.00
C LYS A 33 15.30 -4.96 8.59
N ALA A 34 16.64 -4.94 8.47
CA ALA A 34 17.38 -3.77 8.03
C ALA A 34 17.03 -3.36 6.59
N ILE A 35 16.84 -4.34 5.69
CA ILE A 35 16.35 -4.09 4.32
C ILE A 35 14.97 -3.44 4.37
N MET A 36 14.06 -3.98 5.20
CA MET A 36 12.71 -3.47 5.33
C MET A 36 12.68 -2.05 5.90
N GLU A 37 13.47 -1.75 6.94
CA GLU A 37 13.56 -0.40 7.52
C GLU A 37 14.00 0.64 6.48
N ARG A 38 14.95 0.29 5.61
CA ARG A 38 15.37 1.16 4.50
C ARG A 38 14.25 1.37 3.49
N ILE A 39 13.60 0.29 3.05
CA ILE A 39 12.50 0.35 2.07
C ILE A 39 11.33 1.17 2.62
N ASP A 40 10.97 0.98 3.90
CA ASP A 40 9.91 1.76 4.55
C ASP A 40 10.24 3.26 4.53
N GLY A 41 11.49 3.64 4.80
CA GLY A 41 11.94 5.02 4.69
C GLY A 41 11.76 5.60 3.29
N HIS A 42 12.08 4.84 2.25
CA HIS A 42 11.90 5.27 0.86
C HIS A 42 10.41 5.32 0.44
N ILE A 43 9.57 4.40 0.94
CA ILE A 43 8.11 4.47 0.75
C ILE A 43 7.56 5.73 1.42
N ASP A 44 8.01 6.05 2.63
CA ASP A 44 7.60 7.26 3.36
C ASP A 44 7.99 8.53 2.59
N GLN A 45 9.20 8.56 2.02
CA GLN A 45 9.66 9.67 1.18
C GLN A 45 8.82 9.80 -0.10
N ALA A 46 8.65 8.71 -0.86
CA ALA A 46 7.90 8.70 -2.12
C ALA A 46 6.40 9.04 -1.94
N THR A 47 5.86 8.85 -0.73
CA THR A 47 4.45 9.12 -0.40
C THR A 47 4.28 10.26 0.60
N SER A 48 5.30 11.11 0.75
CA SER A 48 5.27 12.25 1.67
C SER A 48 4.18 13.26 1.29
N ASP A 49 3.45 13.76 2.28
CA ASP A 49 2.42 14.79 2.07
C ASP A 49 2.99 16.18 1.72
N TYR A 50 4.30 16.37 1.85
CA TYR A 50 5.00 17.56 1.36
C TYR A 50 5.19 17.57 -0.16
N LEU A 51 5.14 16.40 -0.83
CA LEU A 51 5.30 16.31 -2.28
C LEU A 51 4.06 16.85 -3.00
N GLN A 52 4.25 17.70 -4.01
CA GLN A 52 3.13 18.17 -4.83
C GLN A 52 2.73 17.17 -5.93
N THR A 53 3.70 16.41 -6.43
CA THR A 53 3.55 15.42 -7.50
C THR A 53 4.43 14.20 -7.21
N ALA A 54 4.35 13.17 -8.05
CA ALA A 54 5.18 11.98 -7.89
C ALA A 54 6.67 12.34 -7.95
N ASP A 55 7.46 11.85 -7.00
CA ASP A 55 8.91 11.80 -7.17
C ASP A 55 9.26 10.55 -7.99
N TRP A 56 9.37 10.73 -9.31
CA TRP A 56 9.68 9.64 -10.23
C TRP A 56 11.06 9.02 -9.96
N SER A 57 12.02 9.81 -9.48
CA SER A 57 13.33 9.31 -9.12
C SER A 57 13.23 8.35 -7.92
N ALA A 58 12.50 8.75 -6.88
CA ALA A 58 12.27 7.90 -5.70
C ALA A 58 11.47 6.64 -6.06
N ASN A 59 10.46 6.76 -6.93
CA ASN A 59 9.67 5.61 -7.39
C ASN A 59 10.54 4.59 -8.14
N MET A 60 11.40 5.05 -9.04
CA MET A 60 12.31 4.16 -9.79
C MET A 60 13.38 3.54 -8.90
N GLN A 61 13.88 4.27 -7.92
CA GLN A 61 14.76 3.70 -6.91
C GLN A 61 14.09 2.54 -6.15
N LEU A 62 12.81 2.70 -5.76
CA LEU A 62 12.03 1.63 -5.14
C LEU A 62 11.84 0.42 -6.06
N VAL A 63 11.64 0.63 -7.37
CA VAL A 63 11.58 -0.46 -8.37
C VAL A 63 12.87 -1.28 -8.32
N ASP A 64 14.02 -0.62 -8.39
CA ASP A 64 15.33 -1.28 -8.39
C ASP A 64 15.57 -2.04 -7.09
N GLU A 65 15.25 -1.42 -5.94
CA GLU A 65 15.39 -2.06 -4.64
C GLU A 65 14.48 -3.28 -4.49
N ILE A 66 13.20 -3.19 -4.91
CA ILE A 66 12.27 -4.33 -4.83
C ILE A 66 12.73 -5.48 -5.73
N ASN A 67 13.19 -5.19 -6.94
CA ASN A 67 13.69 -6.21 -7.87
C ASN A 67 14.99 -6.89 -7.38
N ALA A 68 15.75 -6.23 -6.50
CA ALA A 68 16.93 -6.80 -5.85
C ALA A 68 16.60 -7.71 -4.66
N ILE A 69 15.39 -7.66 -4.09
CA ILE A 69 14.99 -8.49 -2.95
C ILE A 69 14.95 -9.97 -3.36
N ARG A 70 15.52 -10.83 -2.51
CA ARG A 70 15.56 -12.29 -2.72
C ARG A 70 14.60 -13.08 -1.84
N THR A 71 13.91 -12.41 -0.92
CA THR A 71 13.06 -13.06 0.09
C THR A 71 11.62 -12.59 -0.03
N GLN A 72 10.70 -13.53 -0.26
CA GLN A 72 9.27 -13.21 -0.39
C GLN A 72 8.72 -12.48 0.84
N ALA A 73 9.21 -12.81 2.04
CA ALA A 73 8.78 -12.17 3.28
C ALA A 73 8.98 -10.64 3.29
N VAL A 74 10.07 -10.14 2.69
CA VAL A 74 10.34 -8.69 2.60
C VAL A 74 9.47 -8.05 1.52
N ILE A 75 9.23 -8.74 0.40
CA ILE A 75 8.31 -8.29 -0.66
C ILE A 75 6.88 -8.15 -0.11
N ASP A 76 6.42 -9.13 0.67
CA ASP A 76 5.10 -9.11 1.30
C ASP A 76 4.96 -7.98 2.33
N GLU A 77 6.01 -7.69 3.11
CA GLU A 77 6.02 -6.54 4.04
C GLU A 77 6.07 -5.21 3.30
N THR A 78 6.81 -5.13 2.20
CA THR A 78 6.83 -3.96 1.31
C THR A 78 5.43 -3.66 0.77
N ALA A 79 4.75 -4.66 0.20
CA ALA A 79 3.37 -4.52 -0.25
C ALA A 79 2.43 -4.12 0.89
N ARG A 80 2.65 -4.65 2.11
CA ARG A 80 1.87 -4.28 3.29
C ARG A 80 2.08 -2.83 3.70
N SER A 81 3.30 -2.32 3.68
CA SER A 81 3.61 -0.92 4.00
C SER A 81 3.01 0.03 2.97
N ILE A 82 3.12 -0.26 1.68
CA ILE A 82 2.48 0.50 0.61
C ILE A 82 0.95 0.50 0.78
N ARG A 83 0.35 -0.66 1.10
CA ARG A 83 -1.10 -0.77 1.37
C ARG A 83 -1.55 0.11 2.54
N LYS A 84 -0.72 0.31 3.57
CA LYS A 84 -1.05 1.22 4.69
C LYS A 84 -1.18 2.67 4.19
N LYS A 85 -0.41 3.08 3.17
CA LYS A 85 -0.49 4.42 2.57
C LYS A 85 -1.83 4.69 1.91
N LEU A 86 -2.44 3.68 1.27
CA LEU A 86 -3.81 3.75 0.76
C LEU A 86 -4.89 3.97 1.83
N GLN A 87 -4.57 3.69 3.10
CA GLN A 87 -5.48 3.87 4.24
C GLN A 87 -5.27 5.22 4.94
N SER A 88 -4.40 6.08 4.40
CA SER A 88 -4.18 7.43 4.93
C SER A 88 -5.45 8.28 4.81
N LYS A 89 -5.64 9.17 5.79
CA LYS A 89 -6.67 10.23 5.71
C LYS A 89 -6.25 11.39 4.80
N ASN A 90 -4.95 11.49 4.51
CA ASN A 90 -4.42 12.53 3.65
C ASN A 90 -4.57 12.09 2.18
N VAL A 91 -5.43 12.78 1.44
CA VAL A 91 -5.72 12.50 0.02
C VAL A 91 -4.48 12.49 -0.85
N ARG A 92 -3.50 13.35 -0.55
CA ARG A 92 -2.24 13.44 -1.28
C ARG A 92 -1.40 12.19 -1.10
N VAL A 93 -1.30 11.68 0.14
CA VAL A 93 -0.61 10.42 0.42
C VAL A 93 -1.27 9.26 -0.33
N VAL A 94 -2.61 9.21 -0.37
CA VAL A 94 -3.34 8.18 -1.12
C VAL A 94 -3.05 8.28 -2.61
N LYS A 95 -3.08 9.49 -3.19
CA LYS A 95 -2.78 9.73 -4.61
C LYS A 95 -1.35 9.31 -4.97
N LEU A 96 -0.36 9.75 -4.19
CA LEU A 96 1.05 9.37 -4.37
C LEU A 96 1.25 7.86 -4.25
N ALA A 97 0.57 7.22 -3.28
CA ALA A 97 0.62 5.77 -3.13
C ALA A 97 0.05 5.04 -4.35
N LEU A 98 -1.05 5.51 -4.95
CA LEU A 98 -1.59 4.90 -6.18
C LEU A 98 -0.61 5.00 -7.35
N MET A 99 0.07 6.13 -7.53
CA MET A 99 1.09 6.30 -8.57
C MET A 99 2.33 5.42 -8.32
N LEU A 100 2.75 5.30 -7.05
CA LEU A 100 3.83 4.39 -6.68
C LEU A 100 3.44 2.94 -6.98
N ILE A 101 2.23 2.50 -6.58
CA ILE A 101 1.74 1.14 -6.84
C ILE A 101 1.69 0.84 -8.33
N GLU A 102 1.18 1.77 -9.14
CA GLU A 102 1.20 1.65 -10.60
C GLU A 102 2.61 1.40 -11.13
N THR A 103 3.56 2.23 -10.68
CA THR A 103 4.95 2.15 -11.12
C THR A 103 5.56 0.80 -10.74
N LEU A 104 5.34 0.33 -9.51
CA LEU A 104 5.88 -0.93 -9.04
C LEU A 104 5.23 -2.14 -9.74
N VAL A 105 3.91 -2.15 -9.97
CA VAL A 105 3.26 -3.26 -10.70
C VAL A 105 3.74 -3.32 -12.15
N LYS A 106 3.98 -2.17 -12.80
CA LYS A 106 4.48 -2.12 -14.19
C LYS A 106 5.93 -2.58 -14.34
N ASN A 107 6.77 -2.42 -13.31
CA ASN A 107 8.23 -2.61 -13.44
C ASN A 107 8.82 -3.71 -12.53
N CYS A 108 8.08 -4.22 -11.54
CA CYS A 108 8.54 -5.30 -10.68
C CYS A 108 8.13 -6.67 -11.23
N ASN A 109 8.90 -7.68 -10.81
CA ASN A 109 8.68 -9.06 -11.22
C ASN A 109 7.44 -9.72 -10.55
N VAL A 110 7.14 -10.94 -10.98
CA VAL A 110 5.99 -11.74 -10.53
C VAL A 110 5.88 -11.90 -9.01
N ALA A 111 6.99 -11.89 -8.28
CA ALA A 111 6.96 -12.02 -6.82
C ALA A 111 6.26 -10.82 -6.17
N PHE A 112 6.44 -9.62 -6.73
CA PHE A 112 5.70 -8.43 -6.29
C PHE A 112 4.23 -8.48 -6.72
N HIS A 113 3.94 -8.97 -7.93
CA HIS A 113 2.54 -9.14 -8.38
C HIS A 113 1.77 -10.08 -7.45
N GLN A 114 2.38 -11.17 -7.00
CA GLN A 114 1.80 -12.09 -6.01
C GLN A 114 1.54 -11.40 -4.66
N ALA A 115 2.44 -10.54 -4.20
CA ALA A 115 2.26 -9.78 -2.95
C ALA A 115 1.11 -8.76 -3.05
N ILE A 116 0.85 -8.21 -4.25
CA ILE A 116 -0.31 -7.35 -4.53
C ILE A 116 -1.59 -8.16 -4.70
N ALA A 117 -1.53 -9.33 -5.34
CA ALA A 117 -2.66 -10.23 -5.59
C ALA A 117 -3.10 -10.98 -4.32
N THR A 118 -3.33 -10.27 -3.22
CA THR A 118 -3.84 -10.81 -1.96
C THR A 118 -5.18 -10.18 -1.62
N THR A 119 -6.07 -10.94 -0.97
CA THR A 119 -7.41 -10.45 -0.59
C THR A 119 -7.33 -9.14 0.20
N LYS A 120 -6.38 -9.03 1.14
CA LYS A 120 -6.19 -7.82 1.96
C LYS A 120 -5.85 -6.59 1.12
N PHE A 121 -4.98 -6.75 0.12
CA PHE A 121 -4.58 -5.64 -0.75
C PHE A 121 -5.73 -5.27 -1.70
N MET A 122 -6.31 -6.25 -2.38
CA MET A 122 -7.39 -6.06 -3.33
C MET A 122 -8.66 -5.49 -2.69
N GLU A 123 -9.00 -5.89 -1.46
CA GLU A 123 -10.08 -5.28 -0.69
C GLU A 123 -9.77 -3.83 -0.27
N THR A 124 -8.52 -3.54 0.06
CA THR A 124 -8.10 -2.17 0.42
C THR A 124 -8.24 -1.24 -0.78
N ILE A 125 -7.72 -1.61 -1.95
CA ILE A 125 -7.82 -0.78 -3.16
C ILE A 125 -9.28 -0.69 -3.65
N SER A 126 -10.07 -1.75 -3.51
CA SER A 126 -11.52 -1.71 -3.77
C SER A 126 -12.26 -0.73 -2.86
N ARG A 127 -11.83 -0.59 -1.59
CA ARG A 127 -12.39 0.40 -0.66
C ARG A 127 -12.02 1.82 -1.06
N VAL A 128 -10.79 2.04 -1.53
CA VAL A 128 -10.35 3.32 -2.10
C VAL A 128 -11.27 3.68 -3.27
N ALA A 129 -11.45 2.78 -4.24
CA ALA A 129 -12.36 2.99 -5.38
C ALA A 129 -13.76 3.42 -4.91
N ARG A 130 -14.43 2.63 -4.07
CA ARG A 130 -15.77 2.98 -3.55
C ARG A 130 -15.83 4.29 -2.77
N THR A 131 -14.73 4.70 -2.14
CA THR A 131 -14.68 5.91 -1.33
C THR A 131 -14.60 7.15 -2.21
N TYR A 132 -13.76 7.10 -3.24
CA TYR A 132 -13.39 8.26 -4.06
C TYR A 132 -14.18 8.38 -5.36
N THR A 133 -14.99 7.39 -5.74
CA THR A 133 -15.89 7.44 -6.90
C THR A 133 -17.31 7.92 -6.55
N LYS A 134 -17.48 8.61 -5.41
CA LYS A 134 -18.80 9.10 -4.97
C LYS A 134 -19.18 10.38 -5.73
N ARG A 135 -20.46 10.53 -6.04
CA ARG A 135 -21.00 11.67 -6.83
C ARG A 135 -20.66 13.07 -6.29
N ASN A 136 -20.41 13.21 -4.99
CA ASN A 136 -20.16 14.50 -4.33
C ASN A 136 -18.69 14.66 -3.87
N SER A 137 -17.76 13.95 -4.49
CA SER A 137 -16.33 14.05 -4.18
C SER A 137 -15.74 15.39 -4.64
N LYS A 138 -14.74 15.87 -3.89
CA LYS A 138 -13.96 17.07 -4.27
C LYS A 138 -13.08 16.77 -5.48
N ARG A 139 -12.59 17.80 -6.18
CA ARG A 139 -11.71 17.62 -7.36
C ARG A 139 -10.54 16.67 -7.12
N ASP A 140 -9.76 16.92 -6.06
CA ASP A 140 -8.59 16.08 -5.74
C ASP A 140 -8.97 14.63 -5.40
N GLU A 141 -10.19 14.42 -4.88
CA GLU A 141 -10.76 13.09 -4.61
C GLU A 141 -11.21 12.39 -5.89
N MET A 142 -11.75 13.14 -6.86
CA MET A 142 -12.11 12.60 -8.17
C MET A 142 -10.88 12.07 -8.91
N GLU A 143 -9.76 12.80 -8.86
CA GLU A 143 -8.50 12.34 -9.48
C GLU A 143 -8.00 11.01 -8.86
N ILE A 144 -8.25 10.79 -7.57
CA ILE A 144 -7.98 9.50 -6.91
C ILE A 144 -8.93 8.43 -7.42
N GLY A 145 -10.22 8.76 -7.53
CA GLY A 145 -11.27 7.88 -8.06
C GLY A 145 -10.97 7.41 -9.48
N ASP A 146 -10.65 8.33 -10.37
CA ASP A 146 -10.28 8.03 -11.76
C ASP A 146 -9.04 7.13 -11.81
N LYS A 147 -8.00 7.48 -11.02
CA LYS A 147 -6.75 6.73 -11.02
C LYS A 147 -6.90 5.30 -10.52
N VAL A 148 -7.66 5.09 -9.45
CA VAL A 148 -7.84 3.75 -8.89
C VAL A 148 -8.71 2.86 -9.78
N LEU A 149 -9.70 3.44 -10.49
CA LEU A 149 -10.49 2.72 -11.48
C LEU A 149 -9.63 2.32 -12.68
N GLU A 150 -8.83 3.26 -13.22
CA GLU A 150 -7.88 2.99 -14.31
C GLU A 150 -6.94 1.83 -13.95
N LEU A 151 -6.37 1.84 -12.73
CA LEU A 151 -5.47 0.78 -12.27
C LEU A 151 -6.17 -0.58 -12.17
N ILE A 152 -7.33 -0.63 -11.53
CA ILE A 152 -8.06 -1.89 -11.35
C ILE A 152 -8.49 -2.45 -12.70
N GLN A 153 -8.95 -1.61 -13.63
CA GLN A 153 -9.27 -2.04 -14.99
C GLN A 153 -8.05 -2.57 -15.73
N SER A 154 -6.97 -1.79 -15.75
CA SER A 154 -5.73 -2.17 -16.43
C SER A 154 -5.20 -3.51 -15.90
N TRP A 155 -5.26 -3.76 -14.59
CA TRP A 155 -4.85 -5.04 -14.02
C TRP A 155 -5.82 -6.17 -14.34
N GLY A 156 -7.14 -5.91 -14.30
CA GLY A 156 -8.15 -6.91 -14.67
C GLY A 156 -7.97 -7.41 -16.11
N GLU A 157 -7.57 -6.53 -17.02
CA GLU A 157 -7.30 -6.85 -18.42
C GLU A 157 -5.91 -7.50 -18.60
N ALA A 158 -4.86 -6.90 -18.02
CA ALA A 158 -3.48 -7.37 -18.19
C ALA A 158 -3.22 -8.75 -17.56
N PHE A 159 -3.87 -9.07 -16.43
CA PHE A 159 -3.70 -10.34 -15.74
C PHE A 159 -4.74 -11.41 -16.13
N LEU A 160 -5.61 -11.15 -17.12
CA LEU A 160 -6.57 -12.13 -17.63
C LEU A 160 -5.92 -13.46 -18.09
N PRO A 161 -4.76 -13.45 -18.78
CA PRO A 161 -4.02 -14.68 -19.10
C PRO A 161 -3.48 -15.44 -17.87
N HIS A 162 -3.33 -14.75 -16.73
CA HIS A 162 -2.75 -15.28 -15.49
C HIS A 162 -3.79 -15.58 -14.41
N ARG A 163 -5.09 -15.54 -14.74
CA ARG A 163 -6.21 -15.69 -13.81
C ARG A 163 -6.17 -16.98 -12.98
N ASP A 164 -5.55 -18.05 -13.48
CA ASP A 164 -5.45 -19.32 -12.74
C ASP A 164 -4.45 -19.22 -11.57
N THR A 165 -3.48 -18.30 -11.65
CA THR A 165 -2.43 -18.09 -10.63
C THR A 165 -2.65 -16.84 -9.79
N MET A 166 -3.22 -15.78 -10.37
CA MET A 166 -3.49 -14.50 -9.72
C MET A 166 -4.93 -14.04 -10.04
N PRO A 167 -5.96 -14.82 -9.65
CA PRO A 167 -7.35 -14.55 -10.01
C PRO A 167 -7.85 -13.21 -9.48
N LEU A 168 -7.33 -12.78 -8.34
CA LEU A 168 -7.86 -11.63 -7.60
C LEU A 168 -7.81 -10.31 -8.37
N PHE A 169 -6.87 -10.12 -9.32
CA PHE A 169 -6.88 -8.95 -10.20
C PHE A 169 -8.16 -8.90 -11.05
N VAL A 170 -8.44 -10.00 -11.74
CA VAL A 170 -9.57 -10.16 -12.66
C VAL A 170 -10.90 -10.17 -11.90
N GLU A 171 -10.97 -10.93 -10.81
CA GLU A 171 -12.17 -11.01 -9.96
C GLU A 171 -12.53 -9.65 -9.34
N THR A 172 -11.53 -8.88 -8.89
CA THR A 172 -11.79 -7.55 -8.29
C THR A 172 -12.36 -6.59 -9.32
N TYR A 173 -11.80 -6.55 -10.52
CA TYR A 173 -12.32 -5.72 -11.60
C TYR A 173 -13.78 -6.07 -11.95
N HIS A 174 -14.07 -7.34 -12.21
CA HIS A 174 -15.43 -7.78 -12.54
C HIS A 174 -16.42 -7.56 -11.40
N LYS A 175 -16.00 -7.80 -10.15
CA LYS A 175 -16.82 -7.56 -8.96
C LYS A 175 -17.23 -6.09 -8.87
N LEU A 176 -16.27 -5.17 -9.00
CA LEU A 176 -16.56 -3.73 -8.89
C LEU A 176 -17.40 -3.22 -10.07
N ARG A 177 -17.21 -3.77 -11.27
CA ARG A 177 -18.11 -3.50 -12.40
C ARG A 177 -19.53 -3.96 -12.13
N LYS A 178 -19.71 -5.15 -11.56
CA LYS A 178 -21.03 -5.67 -11.16
C LYS A 178 -21.68 -4.82 -10.06
N GLU A 179 -20.88 -4.22 -9.19
CA GLU A 179 -21.34 -3.24 -8.18
C GLU A 179 -21.72 -1.87 -8.78
N GLY A 180 -21.46 -1.64 -10.07
CA GLY A 180 -21.84 -0.42 -10.79
C GLY A 180 -20.84 0.74 -10.67
N LEU A 181 -19.57 0.45 -10.32
CA LEU A 181 -18.54 1.49 -10.36
C LEU A 181 -18.28 1.95 -11.81
N PRO A 182 -18.00 3.25 -12.02
CA PRO A 182 -17.91 3.85 -13.36
C PRO A 182 -16.52 3.66 -13.98
N PHE A 183 -16.18 2.41 -14.30
CA PHE A 183 -15.00 2.08 -15.12
C PHE A 183 -15.17 2.54 -16.57
#